data_AF-T1KXS0-F1
#
_entry.id   AF-T1KXS0-F1
#
_cell.length_a   1.000
_cell.length_b   1.000
_cell.length_c   1.000
_cell.angle_alpha   90.00
_cell.angle_beta   90.00
_cell.angle_gamma   90.00
#
_symmetry.space_group_name_H-M   'P 1'
#
loop_
_entity.id
_entity.type
_entity.pdbx_description
1 polymer ?
#
loop_
_entity_poly.entity_id
_entity_poly.type
_entity_poly.pdbx_seq_one_letter_code
_entity_poly.pdbx_strand_id
1 'polypeptide(L)'
;MDKKAEIVFVFGRRDVYLPKNPTEMVPHCKEEFDAEDFVKSYSRRCLKPLPRQIIGVILMGASQVIKQRCTPEGTTEYLSHYECIHNTIPHLHDCMDQLVVSLHEITKKPVEERIPQACCSFSRYISCSVKPVRKMCPKDPSAEDYIAVKMIKGYASEVLDMVCQGYDLGGEKCNRITLPDGGFKDESGQLLVPIRNITDRPHSIIPPFMDIFTQN
;
A
#
# COMPACT_ATOMS: atom_id res chain seq x y z
N MET A 1 -6.88 -11.81 -10.88
CA MET A 1 -6.20 -10.50 -10.83
C MET A 1 -5.73 -10.25 -9.40
N ASP A 2 -6.65 -10.22 -8.45
CA ASP A 2 -6.43 -9.80 -7.06
C ASP A 2 -5.30 -10.54 -6.34
N LYS A 3 -5.26 -11.88 -6.40
CA LYS A 3 -4.14 -12.66 -5.83
C LYS A 3 -2.75 -12.27 -6.36
N LYS A 4 -2.65 -11.87 -7.63
CA LYS A 4 -1.37 -11.41 -8.21
C LYS A 4 -1.09 -9.96 -7.85
N ALA A 5 -2.13 -9.14 -7.71
CA ALA A 5 -1.98 -7.78 -7.20
C ALA A 5 -1.51 -7.75 -5.75
N GLU A 6 -1.99 -8.65 -4.88
CA GLU A 6 -1.53 -8.78 -3.49
C GLU A 6 -0.03 -9.08 -3.39
N ILE A 7 0.49 -9.90 -4.31
CA ILE A 7 1.94 -10.17 -4.41
C ILE A 7 2.69 -8.88 -4.79
N VAL A 8 2.15 -8.09 -5.73
CA VAL A 8 2.78 -6.83 -6.17
C VAL A 8 2.74 -5.76 -5.07
N PHE A 9 1.64 -5.67 -4.32
CA PHE A 9 1.42 -4.71 -3.24
C PHE A 9 1.59 -5.38 -1.88
N VAL A 10 2.84 -5.74 -1.56
CA VAL A 10 3.28 -6.56 -0.42
C VAL A 10 2.58 -6.25 0.92
N PHE A 11 2.28 -4.99 1.22
CA PHE A 11 1.65 -4.59 2.49
C PHE A 11 0.19 -5.04 2.63
N GLY A 12 -0.47 -5.49 1.57
CA GLY A 12 -1.80 -6.11 1.65
C GLY A 12 -1.77 -7.63 1.89
N ARG A 13 -0.59 -8.25 1.86
CA ARG A 13 -0.40 -9.71 1.95
C ARG A 13 0.08 -10.11 3.34
N ARG A 14 -0.87 -10.38 4.26
CA ARG A 14 -0.54 -10.76 5.66
C ARG A 14 0.32 -12.01 5.81
N ASP A 15 0.26 -12.93 4.85
CA ASP A 15 1.07 -14.15 4.77
C ASP A 15 2.38 -13.97 3.96
N VAL A 16 2.83 -12.73 3.77
CA VAL A 16 4.06 -12.43 3.04
C VAL A 16 5.27 -13.14 3.65
N TYR A 17 5.96 -13.92 2.82
CA TYR A 17 7.30 -14.38 3.11
C TYR A 17 8.31 -13.25 2.91
N LEU A 18 9.05 -12.91 3.97
CA LEU A 18 10.14 -11.94 3.94
C LEU A 18 11.48 -12.69 3.79
N PRO A 19 12.20 -12.56 2.65
CA PRO A 19 13.48 -13.23 2.44
C PRO A 19 14.54 -12.72 3.42
N LYS A 20 15.32 -13.62 4.03
CA LYS A 20 16.34 -13.26 5.03
C LYS A 20 17.78 -13.36 4.53
N ASN A 21 17.98 -13.74 3.27
CA ASN A 21 19.30 -13.86 2.67
C ASN A 21 19.22 -13.77 1.12
N PRO A 22 20.36 -13.61 0.42
CA PRO A 22 20.37 -13.47 -1.03
C PRO A 22 19.78 -14.67 -1.77
N THR A 23 19.93 -15.90 -1.23
CA THR A 23 19.39 -17.11 -1.85
C THR A 23 17.86 -17.10 -1.89
N GLU A 24 17.23 -16.61 -0.81
CA GLU A 24 15.78 -16.48 -0.73
C GLU A 24 15.21 -15.28 -1.49
N MET A 25 16.03 -14.26 -1.75
CA MET A 25 15.65 -13.11 -2.58
C MET A 25 15.37 -13.51 -4.04
N VAL A 26 16.09 -14.50 -4.58
CA VAL A 26 15.91 -14.96 -5.97
C VAL A 26 14.47 -15.44 -6.24
N PRO A 27 13.92 -16.43 -5.52
CA PRO A 27 12.54 -16.86 -5.74
C PRO A 27 11.51 -15.78 -5.35
N HIS A 28 11.80 -14.95 -4.35
CA HIS A 28 10.93 -13.82 -3.98
C HIS A 28 10.77 -12.81 -5.12
N CYS A 29 11.89 -12.31 -5.65
CA CYS A 29 11.91 -11.39 -6.79
C CYS A 29 11.26 -12.00 -8.03
N LYS A 30 11.50 -13.28 -8.29
CA LYS A 30 10.84 -13.99 -9.39
C LYS A 30 9.32 -14.00 -9.23
N GLU A 31 8.82 -14.29 -8.03
CA GLU A 31 7.38 -14.28 -7.75
C GLU A 31 6.76 -12.90 -8.03
N GLU A 32 7.41 -11.84 -7.57
CA GLU A 32 6.94 -10.46 -7.75
C GLU A 32 6.94 -10.03 -9.22
N PHE A 33 8.01 -10.32 -9.97
CA PHE A 33 8.05 -10.03 -11.41
C PHE A 33 7.00 -10.83 -12.19
N ASP A 34 6.85 -12.14 -11.90
CA ASP A 34 5.84 -12.97 -12.55
C ASP A 34 4.41 -12.46 -12.24
N ALA A 35 4.19 -11.92 -11.04
CA ALA A 35 2.92 -11.31 -10.66
C ALA A 35 2.70 -9.95 -11.33
N GLU A 36 3.71 -9.08 -11.37
CA GLU A 36 3.68 -7.78 -12.07
C GLU A 36 3.32 -7.96 -13.55
N ASP A 37 4.00 -8.89 -14.23
CA ASP A 37 3.75 -9.20 -15.64
C ASP A 37 2.34 -9.73 -15.88
N PHE A 38 1.85 -10.59 -14.98
CA PHE A 38 0.46 -11.06 -15.04
C PHE A 38 -0.53 -9.89 -14.95
N VAL A 39 -0.38 -9.02 -13.94
CA VAL A 39 -1.29 -7.90 -13.68
C VAL A 39 -1.27 -6.91 -14.86
N LYS A 40 -0.08 -6.62 -15.42
CA LYS A 40 0.07 -5.80 -16.64
C LYS A 40 -0.62 -6.42 -17.84
N SER A 41 -0.41 -7.71 -18.07
CA SER A 41 -0.98 -8.45 -19.19
C SER A 41 -2.51 -8.57 -19.09
N TYR A 42 -3.03 -8.78 -17.89
CA TYR A 42 -4.46 -8.77 -17.61
C TYR A 42 -5.06 -7.38 -17.86
N SER A 43 -4.45 -6.32 -17.34
CA SER A 43 -4.90 -4.94 -17.53
C SER A 43 -5.02 -4.56 -19.02
N ARG A 44 -4.02 -4.95 -19.82
CA ARG A 44 -4.01 -4.71 -21.28
C ARG A 44 -5.11 -5.47 -22.02
N ARG A 45 -5.40 -6.71 -21.64
CA ARG A 45 -6.34 -7.59 -22.37
C ARG A 45 -7.78 -7.47 -21.91
N CYS A 46 -8.01 -7.24 -20.62
CA CYS A 46 -9.31 -7.41 -20.00
C CYS A 46 -9.96 -6.10 -19.55
N LEU A 47 -9.20 -5.01 -19.36
CA LEU A 47 -9.75 -3.75 -18.87
C LEU A 47 -10.04 -2.76 -19.99
N LYS A 48 -11.12 -1.98 -19.79
CA LYS A 48 -11.46 -0.81 -20.62
C LYS A 48 -10.38 0.28 -20.52
N PRO A 49 -10.34 1.25 -21.45
CA PRO A 49 -9.26 2.25 -21.50
C PRO A 49 -9.00 3.00 -20.19
N LEU A 50 -10.03 3.54 -19.54
CA LEU A 50 -9.87 4.30 -18.28
C LEU A 50 -9.39 3.42 -17.10
N PRO A 51 -10.06 2.31 -16.75
CA PRO A 51 -9.55 1.38 -15.72
C PRO A 51 -8.12 0.87 -16.00
N ARG A 52 -7.76 0.67 -17.27
CA ARG A 52 -6.41 0.25 -17.69
C ARG A 52 -5.37 1.33 -17.38
N GLN A 53 -5.67 2.60 -17.67
CA GLN A 53 -4.78 3.72 -17.35
C GLN A 53 -4.57 3.85 -15.84
N ILE A 54 -5.66 3.74 -15.06
CA ILE A 54 -5.62 3.80 -13.60
C ILE A 54 -4.75 2.67 -13.03
N ILE A 55 -4.93 1.41 -13.45
CA ILE A 55 -4.04 0.32 -13.03
C ILE A 55 -2.60 0.57 -13.47
N GLY A 56 -2.39 1.10 -14.68
CA GLY A 56 -1.05 1.43 -15.18
C GLY A 56 -0.30 2.38 -14.26
N VAL A 57 -1.00 3.38 -13.71
CA VAL A 57 -0.48 4.31 -12.71
C VAL A 57 -0.07 3.60 -11.42
N ILE A 58 -0.99 2.82 -10.83
CA ILE A 58 -0.74 2.12 -9.56
C ILE A 58 0.45 1.16 -9.69
N LEU A 59 0.53 0.44 -10.81
CA LEU A 59 1.61 -0.50 -11.07
C LEU A 59 2.96 0.18 -11.28
N MET A 60 2.99 1.44 -11.71
CA MET A 60 4.25 2.12 -12.02
C MET A 60 5.14 2.22 -10.78
N GLY A 61 4.57 2.70 -9.67
CA GLY A 61 5.29 2.80 -8.39
C GLY A 61 5.75 1.43 -7.90
N ALA A 62 4.84 0.45 -7.87
CA ALA A 62 5.16 -0.91 -7.46
C ALA A 62 6.28 -1.55 -8.30
N SER A 63 6.21 -1.40 -9.63
CA SER A 63 7.23 -1.92 -10.55
C SER A 63 8.60 -1.33 -10.25
N GLN A 64 8.67 -0.04 -9.91
CA GLN A 64 9.92 0.62 -9.60
C GLN A 64 10.52 0.10 -8.29
N VAL A 65 9.70 -0.06 -7.24
CA VAL A 65 10.13 -0.61 -5.96
C VAL A 65 10.66 -2.04 -6.12
N ILE A 66 9.92 -2.91 -6.81
CA ILE A 66 10.33 -4.30 -7.07
C ILE A 66 11.66 -4.32 -7.83
N LYS A 67 11.77 -3.57 -8.93
CA LYS A 67 12.99 -3.53 -9.75
C LYS A 67 14.21 -3.05 -8.98
N GLN A 68 14.04 -2.00 -8.16
CA GLN A 68 15.14 -1.46 -7.36
C GLN A 68 15.58 -2.45 -6.29
N ARG A 69 14.64 -3.05 -5.54
CA ARG A 69 14.94 -4.05 -4.50
C ARG A 69 15.59 -5.31 -5.08
N CYS A 70 15.24 -5.70 -6.29
CA CYS A 70 15.71 -6.94 -6.92
C CYS A 70 17.01 -6.81 -7.73
N THR A 71 17.72 -5.68 -7.66
CA THR A 71 19.12 -5.61 -8.11
C THR A 71 20.07 -6.17 -7.04
N PRO A 72 21.33 -6.51 -7.38
CA PRO A 72 22.33 -6.92 -6.38
C PRO A 72 22.51 -5.90 -5.24
N GLU A 73 22.56 -4.61 -5.58
CA GLU A 73 22.70 -3.51 -4.62
C GLU A 73 21.44 -3.35 -3.77
N GLY A 74 20.26 -3.36 -4.39
CA GLY A 74 18.98 -3.25 -3.68
C GLY A 74 18.69 -4.45 -2.78
N THR A 75 19.14 -5.64 -3.17
CA THR A 75 19.07 -6.84 -2.34
C THR A 75 19.96 -6.69 -1.11
N THR A 76 21.18 -6.20 -1.30
CA THR A 76 22.11 -5.94 -0.20
C THR A 76 21.52 -4.91 0.77
N GLU A 77 20.94 -3.83 0.24
CA GLU A 77 20.28 -2.79 1.03
C GLU A 77 19.06 -3.35 1.80
N TYR A 78 18.15 -4.06 1.12
CA TYR A 78 16.99 -4.70 1.75
C TYR A 78 17.39 -5.60 2.92
N LEU A 79 18.39 -6.46 2.71
CA LEU A 79 18.86 -7.40 3.73
C LEU A 79 19.54 -6.70 4.90
N SER A 80 20.18 -5.53 4.66
CA SER A 80 20.74 -4.72 5.75
C SER A 80 19.67 -4.18 6.71
N HIS A 81 18.43 -4.06 6.24
CA HIS A 81 17.27 -3.58 7.00
C HIS A 81 16.31 -4.70 7.44
N TYR A 82 16.68 -5.97 7.21
CA TYR A 82 15.77 -7.11 7.37
C TYR A 82 15.09 -7.16 8.75
N GLU A 83 15.85 -7.02 9.84
CA GLU A 83 15.27 -7.08 11.19
C GLU A 83 14.22 -5.97 11.41
N CYS A 84 14.49 -4.77 10.91
CA CYS A 84 13.54 -3.67 11.01
C CYS A 84 12.28 -3.93 10.16
N ILE A 85 12.45 -4.40 8.92
CA ILE A 85 11.33 -4.75 8.04
C ILE A 85 10.47 -5.85 8.68
N HIS A 86 11.11 -6.89 9.21
CA HIS A 86 10.43 -8.00 9.89
C HIS A 86 9.60 -7.51 11.09
N ASN A 87 10.16 -6.63 11.91
CA ASN A 87 9.46 -6.12 13.09
C ASN A 87 8.35 -5.13 12.75
N THR A 88 8.48 -4.38 11.64
CA THR A 88 7.52 -3.35 11.23
C THR A 88 6.37 -3.90 10.39
N ILE A 89 6.57 -5.01 9.67
CA ILE A 89 5.58 -5.52 8.72
C ILE A 89 4.17 -5.73 9.30
N PRO A 90 3.96 -6.21 10.55
CA PRO A 90 2.61 -6.38 11.08
C PRO A 90 1.86 -5.05 11.21
N HIS A 91 2.55 -4.00 11.67
CA HIS A 91 1.98 -2.65 11.77
C HIS A 91 1.69 -2.06 10.38
N LEU A 92 2.55 -2.31 9.40
CA LEU A 92 2.32 -1.88 8.02
C LEU A 92 1.09 -2.55 7.40
N HIS A 93 0.85 -3.82 7.72
CA HIS A 93 -0.39 -4.52 7.34
C HIS A 93 -1.62 -3.85 7.95
N ASP A 94 -1.57 -3.49 9.24
CA ASP A 94 -2.69 -2.82 9.90
C ASP A 94 -2.98 -1.45 9.27
N CYS A 95 -1.94 -0.69 8.91
CA CYS A 95 -2.11 0.58 8.18
C CYS A 95 -2.72 0.37 6.79
N MET A 96 -2.31 -0.67 6.06
CA MET A 96 -2.86 -1.00 4.75
C MET A 96 -4.32 -1.43 4.84
N ASP A 97 -4.67 -2.26 5.82
CA ASP A 97 -6.06 -2.68 6.05
C ASP A 97 -6.96 -1.47 6.31
N GLN A 98 -6.52 -0.53 7.15
CA GLN A 98 -7.24 0.72 7.38
C GLN A 98 -7.44 1.53 6.10
N LEU A 99 -6.44 1.57 5.20
CA LEU A 99 -6.56 2.25 3.92
C LEU A 99 -7.60 1.56 3.04
N VAL A 100 -7.50 0.24 2.86
CA VAL A 100 -8.41 -0.55 2.01
C VAL A 100 -9.86 -0.39 2.49
N VAL A 101 -10.08 -0.47 3.80
CA VAL A 101 -11.39 -0.23 4.42
C VAL A 101 -11.90 1.18 4.12
N SER A 102 -11.08 2.21 4.35
CA SER A 102 -11.52 3.58 4.09
C SER A 102 -11.86 3.78 2.61
N LEU A 103 -11.05 3.27 1.69
CA LEU A 103 -11.34 3.36 0.26
C LEU A 103 -12.66 2.67 -0.08
N HIS A 104 -12.96 1.51 0.51
CA HIS A 104 -14.23 0.82 0.33
C HIS A 104 -15.44 1.60 0.85
N GLU A 105 -15.33 2.28 1.99
CA GLU A 105 -16.40 3.15 2.47
C GLU A 105 -16.55 4.42 1.62
N ILE A 106 -15.45 4.92 1.07
CA ILE A 106 -15.43 6.07 0.18
C ILE A 106 -16.17 5.79 -1.14
N THR A 107 -16.11 4.56 -1.69
CA THR A 107 -16.86 4.23 -2.92
C THR A 107 -18.37 4.43 -2.76
N LYS A 108 -18.89 4.39 -1.52
CA LYS A 108 -20.32 4.57 -1.19
C LYS A 108 -20.71 6.05 -1.02
N LYS A 109 -19.74 6.97 -1.03
CA LYS A 109 -19.96 8.42 -0.88
C LYS A 109 -20.30 9.08 -2.23
N PRO A 110 -20.85 10.32 -2.22
CA PRO A 110 -21.01 11.13 -3.42
C PRO A 110 -19.68 11.27 -4.19
N VAL A 111 -19.74 11.24 -5.52
CA VAL A 111 -18.55 11.18 -6.42
C VAL A 111 -17.56 12.31 -6.12
N GLU A 112 -18.09 13.52 -5.87
CA GLU A 112 -17.35 14.73 -5.54
C GLU A 112 -16.56 14.64 -4.22
N GLU A 113 -16.99 13.78 -3.30
CA GLU A 113 -16.30 13.55 -2.02
C GLU A 113 -15.21 12.47 -2.13
N ARG A 114 -15.26 11.61 -3.16
CA ARG A 114 -14.43 10.41 -3.19
C ARG A 114 -12.95 10.69 -3.31
N ILE A 115 -12.55 11.53 -4.27
CA ILE A 115 -11.14 11.87 -4.47
C ILE A 115 -10.56 12.61 -3.23
N PRO A 116 -11.20 13.67 -2.69
CA PRO A 116 -10.72 14.31 -1.46
C PRO A 116 -10.54 13.34 -0.28
N GLN A 117 -11.54 12.48 -0.02
CA GLN A 117 -11.46 11.51 1.09
C GLN A 117 -10.40 10.43 0.83
N ALA A 118 -10.25 9.97 -0.41
CA ALA A 118 -9.22 9.00 -0.78
C ALA A 118 -7.82 9.56 -0.57
N CYS A 119 -7.57 10.80 -1.02
CA CYS A 119 -6.30 11.48 -0.84
C CYS A 119 -5.94 11.66 0.64
N CYS A 120 -6.89 12.10 1.47
CA CYS A 120 -6.65 12.19 2.91
C CYS A 120 -6.44 10.81 3.56
N SER A 121 -7.10 9.75 3.06
CA SER A 121 -6.88 8.37 3.53
C SER A 121 -5.49 7.85 3.16
N PHE A 122 -4.98 8.15 1.95
CA PHE A 122 -3.60 7.86 1.56
C PHE A 122 -2.60 8.61 2.44
N SER A 123 -2.84 9.90 2.71
CA SER A 123 -1.99 10.68 3.61
C SER A 123 -1.98 10.09 5.03
N ARG A 124 -3.14 9.63 5.53
CA ARG A 124 -3.25 8.90 6.81
C ARG A 124 -2.45 7.59 6.78
N TYR A 125 -2.56 6.80 5.72
CA TYR A 125 -1.80 5.56 5.53
C TYR A 125 -0.29 5.79 5.57
N ILE A 126 0.21 6.79 4.83
CA ILE A 126 1.64 7.15 4.86
C ILE A 126 2.05 7.55 6.28
N SER A 127 1.25 8.38 6.96
CA SER A 127 1.53 8.80 8.33
C SER A 127 1.56 7.63 9.33
N CYS A 128 0.58 6.72 9.22
CA CYS A 128 0.46 5.50 10.01
C CYS A 128 1.69 4.61 9.81
N SER A 129 2.12 4.46 8.56
CA SER A 129 3.17 3.53 8.18
C SER A 129 4.58 4.05 8.52
N VAL A 130 4.81 5.37 8.43
CA VAL A 130 6.14 5.97 8.57
C VAL A 130 6.47 6.38 10.00
N LYS A 131 5.56 7.07 10.70
CA LYS A 131 5.85 7.67 12.03
C LYS A 131 6.36 6.65 13.07
N PRO A 132 5.86 5.41 13.11
CA PRO A 132 6.31 4.44 14.13
C PRO A 132 7.64 3.77 13.82
N VAL A 133 8.13 3.78 12.57
CA VAL A 133 9.33 3.03 12.14
C VAL A 133 10.55 3.39 12.98
N ARG A 134 10.81 4.69 13.21
CA ARG A 134 11.91 5.16 14.08
C ARG A 134 11.90 4.56 15.48
N LYS A 135 10.70 4.37 16.06
CA LYS A 135 10.53 3.82 17.40
C LYS A 135 10.70 2.30 17.42
N MET A 136 10.24 1.63 16.36
CA MET A 136 10.31 0.18 16.23
C MET A 136 11.72 -0.31 15.85
N CYS A 137 12.54 0.55 15.24
CA CYS A 137 13.87 0.21 14.74
C CYS A 137 14.97 1.13 15.28
N PRO A 138 15.18 1.21 16.61
CA PRO A 138 16.15 2.14 17.21
C PRO A 138 17.62 1.84 16.84
N LYS A 139 17.91 0.62 16.37
CA LYS A 139 19.25 0.16 15.98
C LYS A 139 19.58 0.36 14.50
N ASP A 140 18.61 0.82 13.72
CA ASP A 140 18.74 0.98 12.27
C ASP A 140 18.21 2.36 11.85
N PRO A 141 19.04 3.41 12.01
CA PRO A 141 18.61 4.78 11.76
C PRO A 141 18.31 5.06 10.28
N SER A 142 18.85 4.27 9.35
CA SER A 142 18.57 4.39 7.91
C SER A 142 17.36 3.57 7.45
N ALA A 143 16.86 2.62 8.25
CA ALA A 143 15.65 1.87 7.89
C ALA A 143 14.42 2.75 7.74
N GLU A 144 14.34 3.90 8.42
CA GLU A 144 13.24 4.83 8.17
C GLU A 144 13.24 5.31 6.73
N ASP A 145 14.39 5.73 6.17
CA ASP A 145 14.46 6.16 4.78
C ASP A 145 14.09 5.02 3.83
N TYR A 146 14.64 3.82 4.07
CA TYR A 146 14.33 2.65 3.27
C TYR A 146 12.83 2.29 3.29
N ILE A 147 12.25 2.12 4.47
CA ILE A 147 10.86 1.70 4.62
C ILE A 147 9.90 2.83 4.23
N ALA A 148 10.12 4.05 4.71
CA ALA A 148 9.22 5.18 4.49
C ALA A 148 9.27 5.71 3.06
N VAL A 149 10.47 5.90 2.53
CA VAL A 149 10.66 6.56 1.24
C VAL A 149 10.70 5.53 0.12
N LYS A 150 11.62 4.56 0.19
CA LYS A 150 11.82 3.62 -0.93
C LYS A 150 10.71 2.58 -1.02
N MET A 151 10.22 2.06 0.10
CA MET A 151 9.10 1.10 0.08
C MET A 151 7.76 1.83 0.03
N ILE A 152 7.31 2.45 1.13
CA ILE A 152 5.93 2.96 1.27
C ILE A 152 5.61 4.06 0.25
N LYS A 153 6.40 5.14 0.20
CA LYS A 153 6.17 6.22 -0.78
C LYS A 153 6.46 5.78 -2.21
N GLY A 154 7.47 4.92 -2.41
CA GLY A 154 7.75 4.32 -3.71
C GLY A 154 6.53 3.59 -4.30
N TYR A 155 5.77 2.86 -3.46
CA TYR A 155 4.51 2.23 -3.87
C TYR A 155 3.37 3.24 -4.09
N ALA A 156 3.35 4.35 -3.35
CA ALA A 156 2.28 5.36 -3.45
C ALA A 156 2.24 6.07 -4.82
N SER A 157 3.24 5.91 -5.70
CA SER A 157 3.32 6.51 -7.04
C SER A 157 3.32 8.05 -7.04
N GLU A 158 4.23 8.63 -7.82
CA GLU A 158 4.27 10.09 -8.09
C GLU A 158 2.93 10.64 -8.61
N VAL A 159 2.09 9.79 -9.18
CA VAL A 159 0.76 10.19 -9.65
C VAL A 159 -0.21 10.45 -8.49
N LEU A 160 -0.11 9.74 -7.36
CA LEU A 160 -0.90 10.12 -6.18
C LEU A 160 -0.42 11.46 -5.64
N ASP A 161 0.88 11.75 -5.65
CA ASP A 161 1.38 13.08 -5.25
C ASP A 161 0.83 14.19 -6.14
N MET A 162 0.68 13.92 -7.44
CA MET A 162 0.08 14.86 -8.40
C MET A 162 -1.43 15.05 -8.16
N VAL A 163 -2.20 13.96 -8.03
CA VAL A 163 -3.67 14.03 -7.88
C VAL A 163 -4.07 14.52 -6.49
N CYS A 164 -3.30 14.17 -5.46
CA CYS A 164 -3.58 14.48 -4.07
C CYS A 164 -2.83 15.73 -3.56
N GLN A 165 -2.38 16.60 -4.47
CA GLN A 165 -1.65 17.80 -4.10
C GLN A 165 -2.47 18.70 -3.13
N GLY A 166 -1.88 18.96 -1.96
CA GLY A 166 -2.48 19.76 -0.88
C GLY A 166 -3.49 19.02 0.00
N TYR A 167 -3.58 17.69 -0.09
CA TYR A 167 -4.33 16.84 0.84
C TYR A 167 -3.40 16.18 1.87
N ASP A 168 -2.65 17.01 2.59
CA ASP A 168 -1.75 16.57 3.65
C ASP A 168 -2.53 16.31 4.95
N LEU A 169 -2.18 15.23 5.66
CA LEU A 169 -2.75 14.93 6.97
C LEU A 169 -2.39 16.04 7.97
N GLY A 170 -3.40 16.60 8.63
CA GLY A 170 -3.23 17.77 9.51
C GLY A 170 -3.30 19.11 8.77
N GLY A 171 -3.36 19.11 7.43
CA GLY A 171 -3.61 20.30 6.62
C GLY A 171 -5.07 20.72 6.58
N GLU A 172 -5.34 21.94 6.14
CA GLU A 172 -6.70 22.54 6.14
C GLU A 172 -7.74 21.69 5.41
N LYS A 173 -7.39 21.12 4.24
CA LYS A 173 -8.31 20.29 3.45
C LYS A 173 -8.70 19.01 4.17
N CYS A 174 -7.72 18.27 4.72
CA CYS A 174 -8.00 17.02 5.43
C CYS A 174 -8.61 17.25 6.81
N ASN A 175 -8.32 18.35 7.50
CA ASN A 175 -8.93 18.66 8.80
C ASN A 175 -10.45 18.94 8.71
N ARG A 176 -10.93 19.33 7.52
CA ARG A 176 -12.37 19.52 7.25
C ARG A 176 -13.09 18.24 6.86
N ILE A 177 -12.35 17.15 6.64
CA ILE A 177 -12.88 15.88 6.16
C ILE A 177 -12.88 14.88 7.32
N THR A 178 -14.05 14.34 7.64
CA THR A 178 -14.13 13.18 8.54
C THR A 178 -13.87 11.93 7.72
N LEU A 179 -12.67 11.37 7.85
CA LEU A 179 -12.34 10.09 7.21
C LEU A 179 -13.13 8.96 7.87
N PRO A 180 -13.53 7.93 7.10
CA PRO A 180 -13.95 6.68 7.70
C PRO A 180 -12.83 6.19 8.62
N ASP A 181 -13.13 6.06 9.90
CA ASP A 181 -12.23 5.50 10.90
C ASP A 181 -11.89 4.05 10.57
N GLY A 182 -12.75 3.37 9.80
CA GLY A 182 -12.51 2.03 9.26
C GLY A 182 -12.20 1.02 10.35
N GLY A 183 -12.54 1.41 11.58
CA GLY A 183 -11.79 1.24 12.79
C GLY A 183 -10.91 -0.01 12.89
N PHE A 184 -9.79 0.18 13.58
CA PHE A 184 -8.98 -0.90 14.11
C PHE A 184 -8.66 -0.68 15.67
N LYS A 185 -9.13 -1.54 16.64
CA LYS A 185 -8.68 -2.03 17.99
C LYS A 185 -7.49 -2.95 17.88
N ASP A 186 -6.37 -2.37 18.19
CA ASP A 186 -5.20 -3.06 18.67
C ASP A 186 -5.48 -4.02 19.87
N GLU A 187 -4.39 -4.66 20.30
CA GLU A 187 -4.31 -5.60 21.42
C GLU A 187 -4.78 -5.01 22.77
N SER A 188 -4.99 -3.68 22.86
CA SER A 188 -5.44 -2.96 24.06
C SER A 188 -6.96 -2.76 24.14
N GLY A 189 -7.72 -3.10 23.09
CA GLY A 189 -9.19 -3.07 23.08
C GLY A 189 -9.85 -1.74 22.63
N GLN A 190 -9.14 -0.87 21.91
CA GLN A 190 -9.59 0.46 21.47
C GLN A 190 -10.15 0.57 20.01
N LEU A 191 -11.45 0.85 19.78
CA LEU A 191 -12.23 0.68 18.48
C LEU A 191 -11.54 0.23 17.15
N LEU A 192 -11.82 -1.04 16.77
CA LEU A 192 -11.71 -1.69 15.47
C LEU A 192 -13.13 -1.66 15.00
N VAL A 193 -13.50 -0.90 13.98
CA VAL A 193 -14.63 -1.28 13.15
C VAL A 193 -14.29 -2.69 12.65
N PRO A 194 -15.02 -3.67 13.16
CA PRO A 194 -14.99 -4.98 12.57
C PRO A 194 -15.78 -4.83 11.27
N ILE A 195 -15.14 -4.92 10.10
CA ILE A 195 -15.95 -5.26 8.94
C ILE A 195 -16.23 -6.76 9.03
N ARG A 196 -17.27 -7.11 9.80
CA ARG A 196 -17.97 -8.37 9.57
C ARG A 196 -18.37 -8.36 8.09
N ASN A 197 -17.89 -9.36 7.35
CA ASN A 197 -18.14 -9.60 5.91
C ASN A 197 -17.20 -8.94 4.89
N ILE A 198 -15.95 -8.59 5.23
CA ILE A 198 -14.90 -8.77 4.21
C ILE A 198 -14.12 -10.00 4.62
N THR A 199 -14.30 -11.07 3.85
CA THR A 199 -13.83 -12.45 4.05
C THR A 199 -12.43 -12.57 4.63
N ASP A 200 -12.08 -13.71 5.24
CA ASP A 200 -10.74 -14.10 5.77
C ASP A 200 -9.58 -14.13 4.72
N ARG A 201 -9.62 -13.26 3.72
CA ARG A 201 -8.68 -13.16 2.61
C ARG A 201 -8.02 -11.78 2.66
N PRO A 202 -6.73 -11.67 2.29
CA PRO A 202 -6.10 -10.38 2.04
C PRO A 202 -6.97 -9.54 1.09
N HIS A 203 -7.17 -8.26 1.41
CA HIS A 203 -7.99 -7.38 0.58
C HIS A 203 -7.09 -6.58 -0.33
N SER A 204 -7.21 -6.84 -1.64
CA SER A 204 -6.53 -6.03 -2.62
C SER A 204 -7.00 -4.58 -2.55
N ILE A 205 -6.05 -3.64 -2.56
CA ILE A 205 -6.34 -2.21 -2.71
C ILE A 205 -6.91 -1.86 -4.09
N ILE A 206 -6.70 -2.72 -5.09
CA ILE A 206 -7.03 -2.42 -6.49
C ILE A 206 -8.54 -2.19 -6.70
N PRO A 207 -9.46 -3.09 -6.32
CA PRO A 207 -10.89 -2.87 -6.55
C PRO A 207 -11.44 -1.55 -5.95
N PRO A 208 -11.28 -1.26 -4.64
CA PRO A 208 -11.83 -0.02 -4.09
C PRO A 208 -11.15 1.22 -4.66
N PHE A 209 -9.85 1.15 -4.99
CA PHE A 209 -9.17 2.25 -5.67
C PHE A 209 -9.74 2.51 -7.07
N MET A 210 -9.97 1.47 -7.86
CA MET A 210 -10.56 1.62 -9.20
C MET A 210 -11.98 2.16 -9.14
N ASP A 211 -12.77 1.72 -8.18
CA ASP A 211 -14.16 2.14 -8.02
C ASP A 211 -14.31 3.63 -7.70
N ILE A 212 -13.33 4.22 -6.99
CA ILE A 212 -13.28 5.67 -6.73
C ILE A 212 -13.27 6.48 -8.03
N PHE A 213 -12.62 6.00 -9.08
CA PHE A 213 -12.44 6.73 -10.34
C PHE A 213 -13.38 6.29 -11.47
N THR A 214 -14.09 5.17 -11.32
CA THR A 214 -14.81 4.54 -12.44
C THR A 214 -16.32 4.40 -12.23
N GLN A 215 -16.81 4.50 -11.00
CA GLN A 215 -18.24 4.43 -10.70
C GLN A 215 -18.84 5.84 -10.68
N ASN A 216 -19.75 6.13 -11.62
CA ASN A 216 -20.60 7.31 -11.62
C ASN A 216 -21.92 7.02 -10.91
#